data_AF-A0A6G1R9W6-F1
#
_entry.id   AF-A0A6G1R9W6-F1
#
_cell.length_a   1.000
_cell.length_b   1.000
_cell.length_c   1.000
_cell.angle_alpha   90.00
_cell.angle_beta   90.00
_cell.angle_gamma   90.00
#
_symmetry.space_group_name_H-M   'P 1'
#
loop_
_entity.id
_entity.type
_entity.pdbx_description
1 polymer ?
#
loop_
_entity_poly.entity_id
_entity_poly.type
_entity_poly.pdbx_seq_one_letter_code
_entity_poly.pdbx_strand_id
1 'polypeptide(L)'
;KVCGNNPRVLRDYHPGVFRGDKWSCCHQRERTGLGCDRTRHGVTLQDWSDPLDPAAEAQRLFHHLWGLQGALREKYWELLELEDTPNGPRGEGAPLPVGLSRLFEVLGELEGCHRLARPPSPPTPALLQLQT
;
A
#
# COMPACT_ATOMS: atom_id res chain seq x y z
N LYS A 1 -0.48 23.41 12.85
CA LYS A 1 0.87 22.86 12.60
C LYS A 1 1.80 24.03 12.33
N VAL A 2 2.82 24.24 13.16
CA VAL A 2 3.88 25.22 12.88
C VAL A 2 4.96 24.47 12.12
N CYS A 3 5.23 24.88 10.89
CA CYS A 3 6.29 24.30 10.07
C CYS A 3 7.61 24.91 10.52
N GLY A 4 8.49 24.13 11.15
CA GLY A 4 9.85 24.57 11.47
C GLY A 4 10.73 24.47 10.23
N ASN A 5 11.32 25.58 9.79
CA ASN A 5 12.31 25.55 8.72
C ASN A 5 13.68 25.15 9.28
N ASN A 6 14.44 24.33 8.55
CA ASN A 6 15.82 24.03 8.94
C ASN A 6 16.73 25.21 8.55
N PRO A 7 17.27 25.99 9.52
CA PRO A 7 18.11 27.15 9.20
C PRO A 7 19.45 26.77 8.56
N ARG A 8 19.83 25.49 8.61
CA ARG A 8 21.06 24.95 8.00
C ARG A 8 20.83 24.32 6.62
N VAL A 9 19.65 24.50 6.02
CA VAL A 9 19.42 24.02 4.66
C VAL A 9 20.39 24.72 3.70
N LEU A 10 21.13 23.93 2.92
CA LEU A 10 21.98 24.48 1.87
C LEU A 10 21.08 25.13 0.81
N ARG A 11 21.48 26.28 0.29
CA ARG A 11 20.74 26.97 -0.78
C ARG A 11 21.02 26.39 -2.15
N ASP A 12 22.22 25.85 -2.31
CA ASP A 12 22.72 25.28 -3.55
C ASP A 12 23.44 23.96 -3.22
N TYR A 13 23.34 22.98 -4.11
CA TYR A 13 23.95 21.67 -3.98
C TYR A 13 24.44 21.13 -5.33
N HIS A 14 25.23 20.07 -5.29
CA HIS A 14 25.61 19.30 -6.47
C HIS A 14 24.75 18.02 -6.52
N PRO A 15 23.92 17.82 -7.55
CA PRO A 15 23.14 16.58 -7.69
C PRO A 15 23.98 15.38 -8.13
N GLY A 16 25.21 15.63 -8.58
CA GLY A 16 26.18 14.61 -8.98
C GLY A 16 27.03 14.12 -7.81
N VAL A 17 27.98 13.23 -8.13
CA VAL A 17 28.96 12.69 -7.17
C VAL A 17 30.33 13.30 -7.47
N PHE A 18 31.11 13.60 -6.43
CA PHE A 18 32.51 14.00 -6.59
C PHE A 18 33.41 12.77 -6.75
N ARG A 19 33.98 12.57 -7.94
CA ARG A 19 34.91 11.47 -8.26
C ARG A 19 35.94 11.94 -9.29
N GLY A 20 37.20 11.50 -9.15
CA GLY A 20 38.28 11.85 -10.08
C GLY A 20 38.54 13.37 -10.13
N ASP A 21 38.58 14.00 -8.96
CA ASP A 21 38.84 15.44 -8.76
C ASP A 21 37.89 16.39 -9.48
N LYS A 22 36.66 15.92 -9.75
CA LYS A 22 35.57 16.76 -10.23
C LYS A 22 34.20 16.25 -9.83
N TRP A 23 33.24 17.16 -9.82
CA TRP A 23 31.82 16.84 -9.73
C TRP A 23 31.30 16.29 -11.05
N SER A 24 30.46 15.25 -10.99
CA SER A 24 29.85 14.69 -12.21
C SER A 24 28.78 15.60 -12.83
N CYS A 25 28.15 16.48 -12.04
CA CYS A 25 27.05 17.34 -12.50
C CYS A 25 27.49 18.59 -13.27
N CYS A 26 28.58 19.23 -12.87
CA CYS A 26 29.05 20.51 -13.44
C CYS A 26 30.56 20.53 -13.74
N HIS A 27 31.27 19.43 -13.48
CA HIS A 27 32.72 19.31 -13.63
C HIS A 27 33.57 20.28 -12.81
N GLN A 28 32.97 20.95 -11.82
CA GLN A 28 33.70 21.72 -10.82
C GLN A 28 34.72 20.84 -10.11
N ARG A 29 35.96 21.33 -9.97
CA ARG A 29 37.09 20.56 -9.39
C ARG A 29 37.22 20.78 -7.88
N GLU A 30 36.66 21.86 -7.37
CA GLU A 30 36.61 22.12 -5.94
C GLU A 30 35.50 21.30 -5.26
N ARG A 31 35.90 20.38 -4.36
CA ARG A 31 34.95 19.51 -3.65
C ARG A 31 33.97 20.26 -2.76
N THR A 32 34.38 21.38 -2.18
CA THR A 32 33.56 22.21 -1.28
C THR A 32 33.06 23.49 -1.96
N GLY A 33 33.16 23.56 -3.29
CA GLY A 33 32.69 24.71 -4.06
C GLY A 33 31.17 24.88 -3.94
N LEU A 34 30.69 26.06 -4.35
CA LEU A 34 29.26 26.33 -4.42
C LEU A 34 28.55 25.33 -5.33
N GLY A 35 27.40 24.84 -4.86
CA GLY A 35 26.54 23.93 -5.61
C GLY A 35 26.11 24.52 -6.95
N CYS A 36 25.88 23.66 -7.93
CA CYS A 36 25.47 24.07 -9.28
C CYS A 36 23.95 24.05 -9.50
N ASP A 37 23.19 23.54 -8.54
CA ASP A 37 21.73 23.48 -8.57
C ASP A 37 21.13 24.04 -7.28
N ARG A 38 19.96 24.66 -7.37
CA ARG A 38 19.29 25.34 -6.24
C ARG A 38 18.39 24.39 -5.47
N THR A 39 18.51 24.39 -4.15
CA THR A 39 17.57 23.70 -3.27
C THR A 39 16.20 24.37 -3.37
N ARG A 40 15.23 23.64 -3.94
CA ARG A 40 13.83 24.09 -3.99
C ARG A 40 13.18 23.84 -2.64
N HIS A 41 12.41 24.82 -2.16
CA HIS A 41 11.73 24.77 -0.85
C HIS A 41 10.50 23.84 -0.83
N GLY A 42 10.16 23.25 -1.97
CA GLY A 42 9.08 22.30 -2.09
C GLY A 42 9.34 21.35 -3.24
N VAL A 43 9.05 20.08 -3.01
CA VAL A 43 8.87 19.10 -4.07
C VAL A 43 7.41 18.68 -4.01
N THR A 44 6.73 18.66 -5.15
CA THR A 44 5.42 18.03 -5.22
C THR A 44 5.69 16.53 -5.20
N LEU A 45 5.63 15.91 -4.02
CA LEU A 45 5.57 14.46 -3.92
C LEU A 45 4.20 14.07 -4.51
N GLN A 46 4.19 13.57 -5.74
CA GLN A 46 3.04 12.82 -6.25
C GLN A 46 2.80 11.62 -5.33
N ASP A 47 1.54 11.18 -5.16
CA ASP A 47 1.05 10.00 -4.40
C ASP A 47 2.05 9.28 -3.48
N TRP A 48 2.74 10.02 -2.61
CA TRP A 48 3.61 9.42 -1.62
C TRP A 48 2.71 8.83 -0.56
N SER A 49 2.42 7.55 -0.73
CA SER A 49 1.79 6.74 0.30
C SER A 49 2.86 6.47 1.33
N ASP A 50 2.63 6.89 2.58
CA ASP A 50 3.49 6.52 3.69
C ASP A 50 3.59 4.99 3.74
N PRO A 51 4.77 4.39 3.47
CA PRO A 51 4.93 2.95 3.48
C PRO A 51 4.74 2.34 4.88
N LEU A 52 4.51 3.17 5.91
CA LEU A 52 4.29 2.77 7.29
C LEU A 52 2.90 3.15 7.84
N ASP A 53 1.95 3.59 7.01
CA ASP A 53 0.58 3.87 7.51
C ASP A 53 -0.11 2.57 7.95
N PRO A 54 -0.33 2.35 9.26
CA PRO A 54 -0.90 1.11 9.76
C PRO A 54 -2.34 0.90 9.29
N ALA A 55 -3.09 1.99 9.04
CA ALA A 55 -4.47 1.90 8.57
C ALA A 55 -4.52 1.42 7.11
N ALA A 56 -3.65 1.97 6.25
CA ALA A 56 -3.54 1.53 4.87
C ALA A 56 -3.06 0.07 4.75
N GLU A 57 -2.09 -0.34 5.58
CA GLU A 57 -1.66 -1.75 5.62
C GLU A 57 -2.76 -2.68 6.13
N ALA A 58 -3.47 -2.31 7.19
CA ALA A 58 -4.60 -3.10 7.68
C ALA A 58 -5.68 -3.30 6.61
N GLN A 59 -6.01 -2.23 5.85
CA GLN A 59 -6.97 -2.31 4.76
C GLN A 59 -6.47 -3.21 3.61
N ARG A 60 -5.18 -3.15 3.27
CA ARG A 60 -4.55 -4.05 2.27
C ARG A 60 -4.67 -5.51 2.70
N LEU A 61 -4.30 -5.82 3.95
CA LEU A 61 -4.38 -7.16 4.51
C LEU A 61 -5.82 -7.68 4.51
N PHE A 62 -6.78 -6.86 4.91
CA PHE A 62 -8.21 -7.21 4.87
C PHE A 62 -8.65 -7.59 3.45
N HIS A 63 -8.41 -6.73 2.45
CA HIS A 63 -8.82 -7.01 1.07
C HIS A 63 -8.16 -8.27 0.50
N HIS A 64 -6.88 -8.47 0.82
CA HIS A 64 -6.16 -9.66 0.40
C HIS A 64 -6.76 -10.94 1.01
N LEU A 65 -6.97 -10.95 2.33
CA LEU A 65 -7.56 -12.10 3.03
C LEU A 65 -9.01 -12.35 2.62
N TRP A 66 -9.79 -11.29 2.37
CA TRP A 66 -11.16 -11.37 1.87
C TRP A 66 -11.23 -12.05 0.50
N GLY A 67 -10.36 -11.65 -0.43
CA GLY A 67 -10.28 -12.26 -1.77
C GLY A 67 -9.81 -13.72 -1.75
N LEU A 68 -9.02 -14.11 -0.75
CA LEU A 68 -8.47 -15.46 -0.63
C LEU A 68 -9.36 -16.44 0.16
N GLN A 69 -10.51 -16.03 0.69
CA GLN A 69 -11.34 -16.92 1.53
C GLN A 69 -11.66 -18.26 0.88
N GLY A 70 -12.03 -18.25 -0.41
CA GLY A 70 -12.29 -19.49 -1.17
C GLY A 70 -11.03 -20.35 -1.28
N ALA A 71 -9.91 -19.76 -1.71
CA ALA A 71 -8.64 -20.48 -1.85
C ALA A 71 -8.12 -21.06 -0.52
N LEU A 72 -8.30 -20.33 0.59
CA LEU A 72 -7.93 -20.82 1.93
C LEU A 72 -8.77 -22.02 2.36
N ARG A 73 -10.07 -22.01 2.01
CA ARG A 73 -10.97 -23.14 2.27
C ARG A 73 -10.58 -24.37 1.48
N GLU A 74 -10.35 -24.23 0.17
CA GLU A 74 -9.93 -25.36 -0.68
C GLU A 74 -8.59 -25.92 -0.23
N LYS A 75 -7.60 -25.06 0.04
CA LYS A 75 -6.27 -25.48 0.52
C LYS A 75 -6.33 -26.24 1.83
N TYR A 76 -7.24 -25.86 2.73
CA TYR A 76 -7.44 -26.61 3.97
C TYR A 76 -7.90 -28.05 3.68
N TRP A 77 -8.87 -28.24 2.80
CA TRP A 77 -9.36 -29.57 2.42
C TRP A 77 -8.29 -30.38 1.66
N GLU A 78 -7.53 -29.75 0.76
CA GLU A 78 -6.42 -30.41 0.06
C GLU A 78 -5.34 -30.91 1.04
N LEU A 79 -5.02 -30.16 2.10
CA LEU A 79 -4.04 -30.58 3.10
C LEU A 79 -4.55 -31.75 3.96
N LEU A 80 -5.84 -31.75 4.31
CA LEU A 80 -6.50 -32.89 4.95
C LEU A 80 -6.47 -34.14 4.07
N GLU A 81 -6.77 -34.00 2.78
CA GLU A 81 -6.73 -35.11 1.81
C GLU A 81 -5.31 -35.67 1.63
N LEU A 82 -4.27 -34.86 1.86
CA LEU A 82 -2.87 -35.29 1.79
C LEU A 82 -2.39 -36.00 3.08
N GLU A 83 -3.00 -35.66 4.23
CA GLU A 83 -2.67 -36.24 5.53
C GLU A 83 -3.47 -37.53 5.83
N ASP A 84 -4.69 -37.67 5.31
CA ASP A 84 -5.52 -38.87 5.49
C ASP A 84 -5.36 -39.91 4.37
N THR A 85 -4.82 -41.09 4.72
CA THR A 85 -4.92 -42.30 3.89
C THR A 85 -6.39 -42.67 3.63
N PRO A 86 -6.74 -43.26 2.47
CA PRO A 86 -8.09 -43.21 1.93
C PRO A 86 -9.06 -44.07 2.73
N ASN A 87 -9.83 -43.46 3.65
CA ASN A 87 -11.14 -43.96 4.09
C ASN A 87 -11.81 -42.98 5.09
N GLY A 88 -12.70 -42.13 4.57
CA GLY A 88 -13.65 -41.35 5.37
C GLY A 88 -14.63 -40.60 4.47
N PRO A 89 -15.95 -40.58 4.78
CA PRO A 89 -16.94 -40.01 3.87
C PRO A 89 -16.74 -38.50 3.74
N ARG A 90 -16.36 -38.13 2.52
CA ARG A 90 -16.26 -36.77 1.97
C ARG A 90 -17.58 -36.03 2.13
N GLY A 91 -17.53 -34.81 2.66
CA GLY A 91 -18.72 -33.94 2.74
C GLY A 91 -18.35 -32.47 2.72
N GLU A 92 -18.75 -31.79 1.64
CA GLU A 92 -19.07 -30.36 1.62
C GLU A 92 -20.07 -30.07 2.76
N GLY A 93 -19.57 -29.81 3.97
CA GLY A 93 -20.42 -29.73 5.16
C GLY A 93 -19.72 -30.09 6.47
N ALA A 94 -18.51 -30.66 6.42
CA ALA A 94 -17.68 -30.80 7.61
C ALA A 94 -17.30 -29.40 8.18
N PRO A 95 -17.41 -29.20 9.50
CA PRO A 95 -17.08 -27.90 10.12
C PRO A 95 -15.62 -27.53 9.86
N LEU A 96 -15.38 -26.28 9.46
CA LEU A 96 -14.02 -25.73 9.38
C LEU A 96 -13.38 -25.65 10.78
N PRO A 97 -12.04 -25.72 10.89
CA PRO A 97 -11.34 -25.54 12.15
C PRO A 97 -11.76 -24.24 12.81
N VAL A 98 -11.81 -24.25 14.14
CA VAL A 98 -12.21 -23.09 14.94
C VAL A 98 -11.44 -21.82 14.53
N GLY A 99 -10.13 -21.93 14.26
CA GLY A 99 -9.31 -20.79 13.83
C GLY A 99 -9.73 -20.22 12.46
N LEU A 100 -10.04 -21.09 11.50
CA LEU A 100 -10.38 -20.72 10.12
C LEU A 100 -11.82 -20.19 10.04
N SER A 101 -12.74 -20.83 10.78
CA SER A 101 -14.10 -20.36 11.01
C SER A 101 -14.12 -18.96 11.63
N ARG A 102 -13.34 -18.75 12.70
CA ARG A 102 -13.22 -17.44 13.37
C ARG A 102 -12.64 -16.37 12.45
N LEU A 103 -11.64 -16.72 11.63
CA LEU A 103 -11.09 -15.78 10.65
C LEU A 103 -12.15 -15.31 9.65
N PHE A 104 -12.93 -16.23 9.09
CA PHE A 104 -13.99 -15.89 8.13
C PHE A 104 -15.12 -15.07 8.76
N GLU A 105 -15.46 -15.35 10.02
CA GLU A 105 -16.42 -14.54 10.79
C GLU A 105 -15.94 -13.10 10.95
N VAL A 106 -14.71 -12.89 11.46
CA VAL A 106 -14.13 -11.56 11.64
C VAL A 106 -14.04 -10.80 10.32
N LEU A 107 -13.62 -11.48 9.25
CA LEU A 107 -13.58 -10.88 7.92
C LEU A 107 -14.99 -10.44 7.48
N GLY A 108 -16.02 -11.25 7.74
CA GLY A 108 -17.41 -10.96 7.40
C GLY A 108 -17.96 -9.75 8.15
N GLU A 109 -17.66 -9.65 9.44
CA GLU A 109 -17.99 -8.49 10.27
C GLU A 109 -17.32 -7.22 9.74
N LEU A 110 -16.03 -7.27 9.43
CA LEU A 110 -15.27 -6.15 8.88
C LEU A 110 -15.86 -5.65 7.55
N GLU A 111 -16.22 -6.55 6.64
CA GLU A 111 -16.88 -6.21 5.39
C GLU A 111 -18.26 -5.59 5.64
N GLY A 112 -19.01 -6.08 6.64
CA GLY A 112 -20.26 -5.49 7.08
C GLY A 112 -20.09 -4.03 7.54
N CYS A 113 -19.11 -3.78 8.42
CA CYS A 113 -18.76 -2.44 8.87
C CYS A 113 -18.30 -1.54 7.72
N HIS A 114 -17.50 -2.06 6.80
CA HIS A 114 -17.00 -1.32 5.64
C HIS A 114 -18.15 -0.80 4.76
N ARG A 115 -19.14 -1.66 4.47
CA ARG A 115 -20.33 -1.26 3.70
C ARG A 115 -21.17 -0.19 4.39
N LEU A 116 -21.32 -0.28 5.72
CA LEU A 116 -22.05 0.72 6.50
C LEU A 116 -21.32 2.06 6.56
N ALA A 117 -20.00 2.05 6.58
CA ALA A 117 -19.17 3.25 6.58
C ALA A 117 -19.02 3.89 5.20
N ARG A 118 -19.40 3.19 4.11
CA ARG A 118 -19.28 3.70 2.75
C ARG A 118 -20.28 4.84 2.53
N PRO A 119 -19.83 6.05 2.16
CA PRO A 119 -20.75 7.13 1.83
C PRO A 119 -21.62 6.73 0.62
N PRO A 120 -22.85 7.24 0.51
CA PRO A 120 -23.69 7.00 -0.66
C PRO A 120 -22.93 7.43 -1.91
N SER A 121 -23.05 6.65 -2.99
CA SER A 121 -22.42 6.98 -4.26
C SER A 121 -22.85 8.39 -4.68
N PRO A 122 -21.93 9.27 -5.10
CA PRO A 122 -22.31 10.56 -5.63
C PRO A 122 -23.26 10.35 -6.82
N PRO A 123 -24.30 11.20 -6.98
CA PRO A 123 -25.20 11.10 -8.12
C PRO A 123 -24.38 11.18 -9.41
N THR A 124 -24.72 10.34 -10.39
CA THR A 124 -24.07 10.30 -11.70
C THR A 124 -24.01 11.72 -12.26
N PRO A 125 -22.82 12.25 -12.64
CA PRO A 125 -22.74 13.58 -13.22
C PRO A 125 -23.56 13.56 -14.52
N ALA A 126 -24.61 14.39 -14.56
CA ALA A 126 -25.36 14.62 -15.79
C ALA A 126 -24.38 15.18 -16.81
N LEU A 127 -24.03 14.38 -17.81
CA LEU A 127 -23.21 14.81 -18.94
C LEU A 127 -23.96 15.93 -19.65
N LEU A 128 -23.55 17.18 -19.39
CA LEU A 128 -23.95 18.32 -20.20
C LEU A 128 -23.41 18.06 -21.60
N GLN A 129 -24.31 17.65 -22.50
CA GLN A 129 -24.07 17.55 -23.94
C GLN A 129 -23.59 18.93 -24.42
N LEU A 130 -22.29 19.07 -24.67
CA LEU A 130 -21.72 20.21 -25.36
C LEU A 130 -22.27 20.18 -26.79
N GLN A 131 -23.28 21.02 -27.06
CA GLN A 131 -23.74 21.28 -28.41
C GLN A 131 -22.63 22.05 -29.14
N THR A 132 -22.10 21.45 -30.20
CA THR A 132 -21.21 22.06 -31.20
C THR A 132 -21.97 23.01 -32.10
#